data_AF-A0A349NZN1-F1
#
_entry.id   AF-A0A349NZN1-F1
#
_cell.length_a   1.000
_cell.length_b   1.000
_cell.length_c   1.000
_cell.angle_alpha   90.00
_cell.angle_beta   90.00
_cell.angle_gamma   90.00
#
_symmetry.space_group_name_H-M   'P 1'
#
loop_
_entity.id
_entity.type
_entity.pdbx_description
1 polymer ?
#
loop_
_entity_poly.entity_id
_entity_poly.type
_entity_poly.pdbx_seq_one_letter_code
_entity_poly.pdbx_strand_id
1 'polypeptide(L)'
;MKEQPKKILSITLALLLGTGIILFAWKGGSVFNLGDSTQKTNEGTRDALQVVSRGTSPKTLGARNIYGNPVGSAPTEGSATTTTDALARNFLVDYALTQKGMETTVWSDADADALAKKLIEKIELPKAVQYTTKDLNILDNNSDAALVTYGEGILKILSPLSASKNAGMGEVTIFGEAINNKDAKGLEGLTPIIAKYAEIKESLLALKAPSSIAPIHLHFVQNFANIENDVTSMQKIFSDPAQALAGFIEYKKDVAALSATGKEFQNYRPAQ
;
A
#
# COMPACT_ATOMS: atom_id res chain seq x y z
N MET A 1 10.92 -11.16 50.50
CA MET A 1 10.88 -9.99 49.61
C MET A 1 11.72 -10.26 48.37
N LYS A 2 11.09 -10.61 47.25
CA LYS A 2 11.72 -10.69 45.92
C LYS A 2 10.73 -10.07 44.94
N GLU A 3 10.89 -8.77 44.70
CA GLU A 3 10.01 -7.95 43.88
C GLU A 3 10.70 -7.60 42.55
N GLN A 4 10.01 -7.91 41.44
CA GLN A 4 9.80 -7.05 40.26
C GLN A 4 10.95 -6.71 39.27
N PRO A 5 11.52 -7.66 38.50
CA PRO A 5 12.11 -7.32 37.19
C PRO A 5 11.10 -7.36 36.03
N LYS A 6 9.97 -8.08 36.17
CA LYS A 6 9.01 -8.31 35.06
C LYS A 6 8.13 -7.11 34.70
N LYS A 7 7.94 -6.13 35.61
CA LYS A 7 7.13 -4.93 35.32
C LYS A 7 7.91 -3.81 34.61
N ILE A 8 9.24 -3.78 34.73
CA ILE A 8 10.04 -2.69 34.17
C ILE A 8 10.13 -2.79 32.64
N LEU A 9 10.30 -4.00 32.10
CA LEU A 9 10.37 -4.22 30.64
C LEU A 9 9.04 -3.86 29.92
N SER A 10 7.90 -4.06 30.59
CA SER A 10 6.57 -3.73 30.07
C SER A 10 6.34 -2.22 29.93
N ILE A 11 6.99 -1.40 30.76
CA ILE A 11 6.76 0.05 30.81
C ILE A 11 7.66 0.76 29.79
N THR A 12 8.89 0.30 29.58
CA THR A 12 9.81 0.87 28.58
C THR A 12 9.36 0.56 27.14
N LEU A 13 8.80 -0.63 26.91
CA LEU A 13 8.22 -1.01 25.61
C LEU A 13 6.91 -0.25 25.30
N ALA A 14 6.11 0.05 26.33
CA ALA A 14 4.91 0.89 26.20
C ALA A 14 5.23 2.36 25.90
N LEU A 15 6.37 2.88 26.35
CA LEU A 15 6.83 4.22 26.00
C LEU A 15 7.40 4.29 24.57
N LEU A 16 8.14 3.28 24.11
CA LEU A 16 8.76 3.25 22.79
C LEU A 16 7.78 2.94 21.64
N LEU A 17 6.74 2.13 21.89
CA LEU A 17 5.71 1.82 20.88
C LEU A 17 4.43 2.64 21.06
N GLY A 18 4.16 3.16 22.26
CA GLY A 18 2.95 3.92 22.56
C GLY A 18 3.03 5.40 22.19
N THR A 19 4.17 6.07 22.38
CA THR A 19 4.23 7.53 22.16
C THR A 19 4.28 7.95 20.69
N GLY A 20 4.76 7.08 19.79
CA GLY A 20 4.70 7.33 18.34
C GLY A 20 3.33 7.08 17.71
N ILE A 21 2.51 6.19 18.29
CA ILE A 21 1.26 5.71 17.69
C ILE A 21 0.01 6.38 18.31
N ILE A 22 0.08 6.83 19.58
CA ILE A 22 -1.11 7.38 20.29
C ILE A 22 -1.47 8.81 19.84
N LEU A 23 -0.60 9.54 19.13
CA LEU A 23 -0.95 10.88 18.64
C LEU A 23 -1.87 10.90 17.40
N PHE A 24 -2.25 9.76 16.83
CA PHE A 24 -3.10 9.71 15.62
C PHE A 24 -4.52 9.16 15.81
N ALA A 25 -4.95 8.81 17.02
CA ALA A 25 -6.31 8.31 17.26
C ALA A 25 -7.35 9.42 17.54
N TRP A 26 -6.95 10.70 17.67
CA TRP A 26 -7.91 11.73 18.10
C TRP A 26 -7.58 13.16 17.61
N LYS A 27 -7.39 13.30 16.31
CA LYS A 27 -7.67 14.59 15.63
C LYS A 27 -8.21 14.31 14.24
N GLY A 28 -9.45 13.82 14.20
CA GLY A 28 -10.31 13.96 13.04
C GLY A 28 -10.43 15.46 12.72
N GLY A 29 -9.84 15.86 11.60
CA GLY A 29 -9.78 17.25 11.16
C GLY A 29 -9.28 17.33 9.73
N SER A 30 -10.18 17.07 8.78
CA SER A 30 -10.21 17.65 7.42
C SER A 30 -8.85 17.91 6.75
N VAL A 31 -8.28 16.91 6.07
CA VAL A 31 -7.21 17.14 5.08
C VAL A 31 -7.74 17.11 3.64
N PHE A 32 -8.99 16.67 3.44
CA PHE A 32 -9.73 16.82 2.18
C PHE A 32 -10.97 17.67 2.42
N ASN A 33 -10.81 18.99 2.40
CA ASN A 33 -11.92 19.90 2.17
C ASN A 33 -11.98 20.12 0.65
N LEU A 34 -12.72 19.27 -0.07
CA LEU A 34 -13.21 19.65 -1.39
C LEU A 34 -14.20 20.78 -1.14
N GLY A 35 -13.70 22.01 -1.22
CA GLY A 35 -14.50 23.21 -1.08
C GLY A 35 -15.69 23.15 -2.03
N ASP A 36 -16.85 23.23 -1.41
CA ASP A 36 -18.17 23.44 -1.97
C ASP A 36 -18.14 24.46 -3.12
N SER A 37 -18.38 23.98 -4.34
CA SER A 37 -18.77 24.80 -5.48
C SER A 37 -20.26 24.60 -5.75
N THR A 38 -21.12 25.06 -4.84
CA THR A 38 -22.42 25.58 -5.25
C THR A 38 -22.22 26.82 -6.12
N GLN A 39 -21.89 26.60 -7.39
CA GLN A 39 -22.29 27.51 -8.46
C GLN A 39 -23.15 26.70 -9.44
N LYS A 40 -24.46 26.92 -9.33
CA LYS A 40 -25.42 26.62 -10.39
C LYS A 40 -24.95 27.30 -11.68
N THR A 41 -24.50 26.50 -12.65
CA THR A 41 -24.98 26.58 -14.02
C THR A 41 -25.04 25.16 -14.56
N ASN A 42 -26.26 24.64 -14.63
CA ASN A 42 -26.61 23.62 -15.61
C ASN A 42 -26.15 24.08 -17.00
N GLU A 43 -25.86 23.11 -17.87
CA GLU A 43 -25.48 23.25 -19.29
C GLU A 43 -23.97 23.28 -19.56
N GLY A 44 -23.38 22.08 -19.76
CA GLY A 44 -22.00 22.01 -20.28
C GLY A 44 -21.41 20.61 -20.49
N THR A 45 -21.91 19.56 -19.83
CA THR A 45 -21.35 18.19 -19.92
C THR A 45 -22.12 17.25 -20.84
N ARG A 46 -23.14 17.72 -21.55
CA ARG A 46 -23.96 16.89 -22.45
C ARG A 46 -23.32 16.58 -23.81
N ASP A 47 -22.17 17.18 -24.14
CA ASP A 47 -21.57 17.06 -25.48
C ASP A 47 -20.13 16.51 -25.52
N ALA A 48 -19.55 16.08 -24.39
CA ALA A 48 -18.17 15.55 -24.38
C ALA A 48 -18.03 14.13 -24.94
N LEU A 49 -19.14 13.44 -25.24
CA LEU A 49 -19.17 12.09 -25.80
C LEU A 49 -20.21 12.00 -26.92
N GLN A 50 -20.06 12.81 -27.96
CA GLN A 50 -20.74 12.51 -29.23
C GLN A 50 -20.15 11.23 -29.82
N VAL A 51 -21.01 10.22 -29.97
CA VAL A 51 -20.74 8.98 -30.69
C VAL A 51 -20.29 9.35 -32.10
N VAL A 52 -19.01 9.11 -32.41
CA VAL A 52 -18.50 9.32 -33.77
C VAL A 52 -19.29 8.40 -34.71
N SER A 53 -20.05 9.02 -35.60
CA SER A 53 -20.88 8.32 -36.58
C SER A 53 -20.01 7.47 -37.51
N ARG A 54 -20.48 6.26 -37.83
CA ARG A 54 -19.87 5.28 -38.75
C ARG A 54 -19.34 5.98 -40.01
N GLY A 55 -18.01 6.04 -40.18
CA GLY A 55 -17.44 6.58 -41.41
C GLY A 55 -15.94 6.83 -41.45
N THR A 56 -15.22 6.73 -40.33
CA THR A 56 -13.76 6.93 -40.31
C THR A 56 -13.06 5.72 -39.70
N SER A 57 -12.08 5.20 -40.44
CA SER A 57 -11.22 4.09 -40.04
C SER A 57 -10.67 4.31 -38.62
N PRO A 58 -10.54 3.28 -37.79
CA PRO A 58 -10.08 3.45 -36.42
C PRO A 58 -8.66 4.01 -36.45
N LYS A 59 -8.49 5.28 -36.04
CA LYS A 59 -7.20 5.72 -35.51
C LYS A 59 -7.01 4.94 -34.22
N THR A 60 -6.18 3.90 -34.29
CA THR A 60 -5.74 3.13 -33.13
C THR A 60 -5.21 4.10 -32.07
N LEU A 61 -5.88 4.13 -30.92
CA LEU A 61 -5.36 4.74 -29.70
C LEU A 61 -4.08 3.97 -29.34
N GLY A 62 -2.93 4.52 -29.71
CA GLY A 62 -1.61 3.90 -29.52
C GLY A 62 -0.52 4.35 -30.50
N ALA A 63 -0.86 4.98 -31.63
CA ALA A 63 0.15 5.40 -32.60
C ALA A 63 0.73 6.79 -32.26
N ARG A 64 1.74 6.84 -31.38
CA ARG A 64 2.70 7.97 -31.35
C ARG A 64 4.09 7.47 -31.74
N ASN A 65 4.34 7.45 -33.05
CA ASN A 65 5.70 7.41 -33.59
C ASN A 65 6.40 8.73 -33.25
N ILE A 66 7.34 8.69 -32.30
CA ILE A 66 8.35 9.74 -32.15
C ILE A 66 9.64 9.20 -32.77
N TYR A 67 10.14 9.95 -33.75
CA TYR A 67 11.22 9.60 -34.67
C TYR A 67 12.56 9.21 -34.00
N GLY A 68 13.21 8.16 -34.54
CA GLY A 68 14.65 8.19 -34.86
C GLY A 68 15.65 7.36 -34.04
N ASN A 69 15.67 6.03 -34.20
CA ASN A 69 16.90 5.23 -34.41
C ASN A 69 16.57 3.72 -34.60
N PRO A 70 17.17 3.00 -35.56
CA PRO A 70 16.83 1.60 -35.82
C PRO A 70 17.93 0.65 -35.35
N VAL A 71 17.84 0.07 -34.15
CA VAL A 71 18.47 -1.24 -33.84
C VAL A 71 17.71 -1.93 -32.70
N GLY A 72 17.15 -3.10 -32.99
CA GLY A 72 17.00 -4.18 -32.02
C GLY A 72 15.65 -4.32 -31.31
N SER A 73 14.84 -5.25 -31.81
CA SER A 73 13.61 -5.83 -31.22
C SER A 73 12.35 -4.98 -31.39
N ALA A 74 11.43 -5.46 -32.22
CA ALA A 74 10.07 -4.95 -32.26
C ALA A 74 9.45 -4.98 -30.85
N PRO A 75 8.83 -3.88 -30.37
CA PRO A 75 8.03 -3.96 -29.16
C PRO A 75 6.87 -4.92 -29.45
N THR A 76 6.68 -5.92 -28.60
CA THR A 76 5.49 -6.77 -28.59
C THR A 76 4.26 -5.87 -28.49
N GLU A 77 3.61 -5.64 -29.63
CA GLU A 77 2.43 -4.78 -29.74
C GLU A 77 1.27 -5.41 -28.93
N GLY A 78 0.79 -4.68 -27.91
CA GLY A 78 -0.55 -4.92 -27.34
C GLY A 78 -0.64 -5.14 -25.83
N SER A 79 0.46 -5.34 -25.09
CA SER A 79 0.38 -5.49 -23.63
C SER A 79 0.27 -4.14 -22.94
N ALA A 80 -0.70 -3.99 -22.03
CA ALA A 80 -0.77 -2.82 -21.15
C ALA A 80 0.55 -2.68 -20.37
N THR A 81 1.13 -1.48 -20.40
CA THR A 81 2.45 -1.23 -19.79
C THR A 81 2.37 -0.77 -18.34
N THR A 82 1.17 -0.36 -17.89
CA THR A 82 0.89 0.08 -16.51
C THR A 82 -0.46 -0.44 -16.04
N THR A 83 -0.67 -0.48 -14.73
CA THR A 83 -1.95 -0.81 -14.09
C THR A 83 -3.03 0.17 -14.54
N THR A 84 -2.68 1.45 -14.68
CA THR A 84 -3.57 2.49 -15.19
C THR A 84 -3.99 2.23 -16.64
N ASP A 85 -3.08 1.82 -17.52
CA ASP A 85 -3.42 1.47 -18.92
C ASP A 85 -4.33 0.23 -18.96
N ALA A 86 -4.00 -0.81 -18.19
CA ALA A 86 -4.82 -2.01 -18.08
C ALA A 86 -6.24 -1.68 -17.58
N LEU A 87 -6.34 -0.84 -16.53
CA LEU A 87 -7.60 -0.40 -15.95
C LEU A 87 -8.43 0.41 -16.97
N ALA A 88 -7.81 1.35 -17.70
CA ALA A 88 -8.49 2.15 -18.71
C ALA A 88 -9.04 1.28 -19.86
N ARG A 89 -8.27 0.30 -20.33
CA ARG A 89 -8.72 -0.65 -21.36
C ARG A 89 -9.88 -1.50 -20.85
N ASN A 90 -9.75 -2.05 -19.65
CA ASN A 90 -10.82 -2.83 -19.03
C ASN A 90 -12.09 -2.00 -18.84
N PHE A 91 -11.96 -0.73 -18.42
CA PHE A 91 -13.07 0.20 -18.29
C PHE A 91 -13.79 0.39 -19.62
N LEU A 92 -13.06 0.68 -20.71
CA LEU A 92 -13.67 0.89 -22.03
C LEU A 92 -14.36 -0.37 -22.56
N VAL A 93 -13.74 -1.54 -22.37
CA VAL A 93 -14.30 -2.83 -22.78
C VAL A 93 -15.56 -3.15 -22.00
N ASP A 94 -15.51 -3.07 -20.67
CA ASP A 94 -16.66 -3.37 -19.82
C ASP A 94 -17.79 -2.34 -20.02
N TYR A 95 -17.47 -1.06 -20.18
CA TYR A 95 -18.44 -0.01 -20.50
C TYR A 95 -19.17 -0.32 -21.81
N ALA A 96 -18.45 -0.63 -22.89
CA ALA A 96 -19.05 -0.94 -24.19
C ALA A 96 -19.91 -2.22 -24.14
N LEU A 97 -19.47 -3.25 -23.41
CA LEU A 97 -20.23 -4.49 -23.22
C LEU A 97 -21.52 -4.25 -22.42
N THR A 98 -21.44 -3.47 -21.33
CA THR A 98 -22.62 -3.08 -20.54
C THR A 98 -23.59 -2.27 -21.41
N GLN A 99 -23.11 -1.26 -22.14
CA GLN A 99 -23.97 -0.44 -23.01
C GLN A 99 -24.66 -1.24 -24.11
N LYS A 100 -24.00 -2.25 -24.68
CA LYS A 100 -24.63 -3.15 -25.68
C LYS A 100 -25.76 -3.99 -25.07
N GLY A 101 -25.68 -4.32 -23.79
CA GLY A 101 -26.67 -5.12 -23.07
C GLY A 101 -27.84 -4.32 -22.50
N MET A 102 -27.77 -2.99 -22.47
CA MET A 102 -28.83 -2.14 -21.96
C MET A 102 -29.89 -1.85 -23.04
N GLU A 103 -31.16 -1.84 -22.64
CA GLU A 103 -32.26 -1.37 -23.50
C GLU A 103 -32.31 0.17 -23.60
N THR A 104 -31.70 0.86 -22.63
CA THR A 104 -31.68 2.32 -22.52
C THR A 104 -30.29 2.90 -22.73
N THR A 105 -30.23 4.13 -23.22
CA THR A 105 -28.98 4.90 -23.33
C THR A 105 -28.60 5.63 -22.03
N VAL A 106 -29.47 5.60 -21.03
CA VAL A 106 -29.27 6.22 -19.72
C VAL A 106 -28.71 5.17 -18.76
N TRP A 107 -27.60 5.52 -18.12
CA TRP A 107 -27.01 4.73 -17.03
C TRP A 107 -27.71 5.05 -15.72
N SER A 108 -28.07 4.02 -14.95
CA SER A 108 -28.44 4.20 -13.55
C SER A 108 -27.19 4.22 -12.66
N ASP A 109 -27.34 4.73 -11.43
CA ASP A 109 -26.25 4.68 -10.43
C ASP A 109 -25.85 3.23 -10.13
N ALA A 110 -26.80 2.29 -10.14
CA ALA A 110 -26.54 0.88 -9.91
C ALA A 110 -25.67 0.25 -11.02
N ASP A 111 -25.85 0.67 -12.28
CA ASP A 111 -25.01 0.21 -13.40
C ASP A 111 -23.58 0.74 -13.27
N ALA A 112 -23.44 2.01 -12.86
CA ALA A 112 -22.15 2.63 -12.62
C ALA A 112 -21.40 1.94 -11.46
N ASP A 113 -22.08 1.65 -10.35
CA ASP A 113 -21.52 0.92 -9.21
C ASP A 113 -21.10 -0.50 -9.58
N ALA A 114 -21.92 -1.21 -10.36
CA ALA A 114 -21.61 -2.56 -10.83
C ALA A 114 -20.37 -2.57 -11.74
N LEU A 115 -20.25 -1.59 -12.66
CA LEU A 115 -19.06 -1.42 -13.49
C LEU A 115 -17.83 -1.12 -12.64
N ALA A 116 -17.93 -0.18 -11.70
CA ALA A 116 -16.84 0.20 -10.82
C ALA A 116 -16.33 -1.00 -10.00
N LYS A 117 -17.25 -1.78 -9.41
CA LYS A 117 -16.89 -2.99 -8.66
C LYS A 117 -16.18 -4.02 -9.53
N LYS A 118 -16.70 -4.29 -10.74
CA LYS A 118 -16.09 -5.21 -11.70
C LYS A 118 -14.67 -4.78 -12.08
N LEU A 119 -14.43 -3.49 -12.19
CA LEU A 119 -13.11 -2.96 -12.51
C LEU A 119 -12.14 -3.11 -11.35
N ILE A 120 -12.57 -2.81 -10.12
CA ILE A 120 -11.76 -3.00 -8.91
C ILE A 120 -11.33 -4.46 -8.78
N GLU A 121 -12.22 -5.42 -9.03
CA GLU A 121 -11.92 -6.86 -8.98
C GLU A 121 -10.87 -7.31 -10.01
N LYS A 122 -10.67 -6.52 -11.09
CA LYS A 122 -9.69 -6.78 -12.15
C LYS A 122 -8.36 -6.05 -11.97
N ILE A 123 -8.22 -5.21 -10.94
CA ILE A 123 -6.95 -4.53 -10.67
C ILE A 123 -5.97 -5.54 -10.08
N GLU A 124 -4.99 -5.94 -10.88
CA GLU A 124 -3.86 -6.72 -10.40
C GLU A 124 -2.77 -5.77 -9.89
N LEU A 125 -2.68 -5.66 -8.57
CA LEU A 125 -1.59 -4.92 -7.93
C LEU A 125 -0.37 -5.83 -7.78
N PRO A 126 0.85 -5.27 -7.87
CA PRO A 126 2.04 -5.95 -7.42
C PRO A 126 1.86 -6.38 -5.97
N LYS A 127 1.93 -7.69 -5.75
CA LYS A 127 1.81 -8.27 -4.42
C LYS A 127 3.19 -8.35 -3.79
N ALA A 128 3.28 -8.00 -2.52
CA ALA A 128 4.45 -8.28 -1.72
C ALA A 128 4.74 -9.79 -1.71
N VAL A 129 6.02 -10.12 -1.52
CA VAL A 129 6.45 -11.51 -1.29
C VAL A 129 5.65 -12.09 -0.13
N GLN A 130 5.09 -13.29 -0.35
CA GLN A 130 4.34 -14.01 0.65
C GLN A 130 5.28 -14.94 1.41
N TYR A 131 5.40 -14.70 2.71
CA TYR A 131 6.22 -15.51 3.60
C TYR A 131 5.37 -16.56 4.31
N THR A 132 6.00 -17.69 4.60
CA THR A 132 5.44 -18.81 5.33
C THR A 132 6.31 -19.15 6.52
N THR A 133 5.84 -20.03 7.40
CA THR A 133 6.65 -20.51 8.54
C THR A 133 7.93 -21.24 8.10
N LYS A 134 8.00 -21.73 6.85
CA LYS A 134 9.20 -22.38 6.29
C LYS A 134 10.32 -21.38 6.00
N ASP A 135 9.98 -20.12 5.83
CA ASP A 135 10.94 -19.05 5.54
C ASP A 135 11.55 -18.48 6.84
N LEU A 136 11.07 -18.92 8.01
CA LEU A 136 11.50 -18.44 9.31
C LEU A 136 12.57 -19.33 9.94
N ASN A 137 13.45 -18.70 10.72
CA ASN A 137 14.40 -19.41 11.58
C ASN A 137 13.75 -19.76 12.92
N ILE A 138 13.08 -20.92 12.99
CA ILE A 138 12.33 -21.33 14.17
C ILE A 138 13.19 -22.19 15.10
N LEU A 139 13.13 -21.89 16.40
CA LEU A 139 13.72 -22.70 17.48
C LEU A 139 12.65 -23.45 18.26
N ASP A 140 12.91 -24.71 18.60
CA ASP A 140 12.01 -25.49 19.45
C ASP A 140 12.04 -25.04 20.93
N ASN A 141 13.03 -24.24 21.32
CA ASN A 141 13.18 -23.75 22.68
C ASN A 141 12.18 -22.60 22.98
N ASN A 142 11.19 -22.91 23.82
CA ASN A 142 10.16 -21.96 24.28
C ASN A 142 10.36 -21.53 25.76
N SER A 143 11.58 -21.64 26.29
CA SER A 143 11.86 -21.17 27.66
C SER A 143 11.68 -19.66 27.82
N ASP A 144 11.39 -19.22 29.05
CA ASP A 144 11.35 -17.79 29.42
C ASP A 144 12.61 -17.04 28.94
N ALA A 145 13.79 -17.66 29.05
CA ALA A 145 15.04 -17.07 28.58
C ALA A 145 15.07 -16.88 27.05
N ALA A 146 14.62 -17.88 26.28
CA ALA A 146 14.53 -17.77 24.83
C ALA A 146 13.54 -16.68 24.38
N LEU A 147 12.41 -16.55 25.07
CA LEU A 147 11.43 -15.49 24.81
C LEU A 147 11.98 -14.09 25.14
N VAL A 148 12.75 -13.94 26.22
CA VAL A 148 13.43 -12.67 26.55
C VAL A 148 14.45 -12.31 25.48
N THR A 149 15.31 -13.25 25.08
CA THR A 149 16.29 -13.03 24.01
C THR A 149 15.62 -12.65 22.68
N TYR A 150 14.52 -13.31 22.33
CA TYR A 150 13.72 -12.94 21.16
C TYR A 150 13.17 -11.52 21.26
N GLY A 151 12.58 -11.15 22.40
CA GLY A 151 12.03 -9.81 22.62
C GLY A 151 13.10 -8.71 22.53
N GLU A 152 14.29 -8.94 23.07
CA GLU A 152 15.44 -8.03 22.92
C GLU A 152 15.88 -7.89 21.46
N GLY A 153 15.87 -9.00 20.70
CA GLY A 153 16.14 -9.01 19.27
C GLY A 153 15.15 -8.16 18.48
N ILE A 154 13.84 -8.34 18.71
CA ILE A 154 12.79 -7.52 18.10
C ILE A 154 12.97 -6.04 18.45
N LEU A 155 13.20 -5.72 19.73
CA LEU A 155 13.40 -4.33 20.16
C LEU A 155 14.60 -3.70 19.45
N LYS A 156 15.71 -4.43 19.33
CA LYS A 156 16.91 -3.95 18.63
C LYS A 156 16.61 -3.64 17.16
N ILE A 157 15.90 -4.54 16.47
CA ILE A 157 15.55 -4.38 15.05
C ILE A 157 14.61 -3.19 14.84
N LEU A 158 13.62 -3.01 15.71
CA LEU A 158 12.58 -1.97 15.56
C LEU A 158 12.97 -0.62 16.17
N SER A 159 13.95 -0.56 17.07
CA SER A 159 14.40 0.68 17.71
C SER A 159 14.73 1.83 16.74
N PRO A 160 15.34 1.60 15.56
CA PRO A 160 15.65 2.69 14.63
C PRO A 160 14.41 3.39 14.08
N LEU A 161 13.26 2.70 14.00
CA LEU A 161 12.00 3.34 13.61
C LEU A 161 11.59 4.37 14.64
N SER A 162 11.63 4.04 15.94
CA SER A 162 11.25 4.96 17.02
C SER A 162 12.17 6.17 17.18
N ALA A 163 13.44 6.04 16.79
CA ALA A 163 14.43 7.12 16.87
C ALA A 163 14.31 8.12 15.70
N SER A 164 13.64 7.74 14.61
CA SER A 164 13.37 8.66 13.51
C SER A 164 12.25 9.60 13.91
N LYS A 165 12.52 10.91 13.93
CA LYS A 165 11.49 11.97 14.12
C LYS A 165 10.34 11.88 13.09
N ASN A 166 10.50 11.08 12.04
CA ASN A 166 9.58 10.96 10.91
C ASN A 166 8.89 9.59 10.82
N ALA A 167 8.97 8.74 11.85
CA ALA A 167 8.39 7.39 11.84
C ALA A 167 6.89 7.42 11.49
N GLY A 168 6.51 6.93 10.30
CA GLY A 168 5.13 6.79 9.81
C GLY A 168 4.45 8.06 9.28
N MET A 169 4.95 9.25 9.61
CA MET A 169 4.47 10.52 9.03
C MET A 169 5.25 10.93 7.77
N GLY A 170 6.49 10.44 7.62
CA GLY A 170 7.35 10.81 6.50
C GLY A 170 6.75 10.39 5.15
N GLU A 171 6.27 9.16 5.04
CA GLU A 171 5.80 8.57 3.78
C GLU A 171 4.56 9.28 3.26
N VAL A 172 3.55 9.43 4.13
CA VAL A 172 2.28 10.07 3.78
C VAL A 172 2.49 11.55 3.48
N THR A 173 3.37 12.23 4.23
CA THR A 173 3.70 13.63 3.99
C THR A 173 4.44 13.82 2.67
N ILE A 174 5.50 13.04 2.41
CA ILE A 174 6.26 13.08 1.16
C ILE A 174 5.34 12.81 -0.04
N PHE A 175 4.49 11.79 0.06
CA PHE A 175 3.53 11.45 -0.98
C PHE A 175 2.50 12.56 -1.22
N GLY A 176 1.91 13.10 -0.14
CA GLY A 176 0.94 14.19 -0.23
C GLY A 176 1.54 15.48 -0.79
N GLU A 177 2.74 15.86 -0.35
CA GLU A 177 3.47 17.03 -0.86
C GLU A 177 3.83 16.87 -2.33
N ALA A 178 4.31 15.68 -2.74
CA ALA A 178 4.60 15.39 -4.13
C ALA A 178 3.37 15.58 -5.03
N ILE A 179 2.21 15.05 -4.62
CA ILE A 179 0.94 15.21 -5.36
C ILE A 179 0.55 16.68 -5.44
N ASN A 180 0.53 17.39 -4.31
CA ASN A 180 0.08 18.78 -4.23
C ASN A 180 0.96 19.72 -5.07
N ASN A 181 2.27 19.49 -5.05
CA ASN A 181 3.25 20.31 -5.76
C ASN A 181 3.53 19.83 -7.19
N LYS A 182 2.95 18.69 -7.60
CA LYS A 182 3.26 17.99 -8.85
C LYS A 182 4.76 17.70 -9.02
N ASP A 183 5.40 17.39 -7.89
CA ASP A 183 6.85 17.19 -7.82
C ASP A 183 7.19 15.70 -7.81
N ALA A 184 7.52 15.17 -8.99
CA ALA A 184 7.96 13.79 -9.13
C ALA A 184 9.30 13.50 -8.44
N LYS A 185 10.18 14.51 -8.31
CA LYS A 185 11.48 14.33 -7.65
C LYS A 185 11.33 14.24 -6.13
N GLY A 186 10.32 14.91 -5.56
CA GLY A 186 9.99 14.79 -4.14
C GLY A 186 9.76 13.34 -3.68
N LEU A 187 9.31 12.46 -4.57
CA LEU A 187 9.12 11.03 -4.28
C LEU A 187 10.41 10.24 -4.09
N GLU A 188 11.57 10.77 -4.51
CA GLU A 188 12.88 10.17 -4.22
C GLU A 188 13.13 10.08 -2.70
N GLY A 189 12.46 10.95 -1.92
CA GLY A 189 12.46 10.88 -0.45
C GLY A 189 11.87 9.58 0.12
N LEU A 190 11.06 8.84 -0.64
CA LEU A 190 10.54 7.53 -0.22
C LEU A 190 11.57 6.40 -0.36
N THR A 191 12.59 6.55 -1.22
CA THR A 191 13.61 5.51 -1.46
C THR A 191 14.36 5.08 -0.20
N PRO A 192 14.92 5.99 0.63
CA PRO A 192 15.58 5.58 1.87
C PRO A 192 14.61 4.92 2.87
N ILE A 193 13.32 5.25 2.80
CA ILE A 193 12.30 4.65 3.66
C ILE A 193 12.01 3.20 3.22
N ILE A 194 11.84 2.98 1.91
CA ILE A 194 11.68 1.64 1.33
C ILE A 194 12.87 0.75 1.71
N ALA A 195 14.08 1.26 1.56
CA ALA A 195 15.29 0.54 1.96
C ALA A 195 15.31 0.18 3.45
N LYS A 196 14.76 1.04 4.31
CA LYS A 196 14.65 0.77 5.74
C LYS A 196 13.65 -0.35 6.05
N TYR A 197 12.50 -0.36 5.39
CA TYR A 197 11.53 -1.45 5.55
C TYR A 197 12.09 -2.78 5.06
N ALA A 198 12.82 -2.77 3.94
CA ALA A 198 13.55 -3.95 3.46
C ALA A 198 14.57 -4.45 4.49
N GLU A 199 15.40 -3.58 5.05
CA GLU A 199 16.39 -3.93 6.08
C GLU A 199 15.74 -4.57 7.32
N ILE A 200 14.60 -4.02 7.76
CA ILE A 200 13.86 -4.56 8.92
C ILE A 200 13.30 -5.95 8.60
N LYS A 201 12.66 -6.12 7.43
CA LYS A 201 12.14 -7.40 6.97
C LYS A 201 13.24 -8.47 6.92
N GLU A 202 14.38 -8.17 6.31
CA GLU A 202 15.53 -9.10 6.25
C GLU A 202 16.10 -9.41 7.64
N SER A 203 16.16 -8.41 8.53
CA SER A 203 16.60 -8.61 9.91
C SER A 203 15.65 -9.49 10.70
N LEU A 204 14.34 -9.38 10.47
CA LEU A 204 13.33 -10.24 11.09
C LEU A 204 13.45 -11.67 10.58
N LEU A 205 13.60 -11.90 9.27
CA LEU A 205 13.83 -13.23 8.69
C LEU A 205 15.06 -13.93 9.28
N ALA A 206 16.13 -13.17 9.55
CA ALA A 206 17.34 -13.69 10.16
C ALA A 206 17.21 -13.96 11.68
N LEU A 207 16.22 -13.35 12.35
CA LEU A 207 16.03 -13.50 13.79
C LEU A 207 15.47 -14.88 14.13
N LYS A 208 16.11 -15.54 15.10
CA LYS A 208 15.63 -16.83 15.61
C LYS A 208 14.40 -16.63 16.49
N ALA A 209 13.26 -17.19 16.08
CA ALA A 209 12.00 -17.10 16.81
C ALA A 209 11.65 -18.43 17.50
N PRO A 210 11.31 -18.44 18.80
CA PRO A 210 10.72 -19.60 19.45
C PRO A 210 9.47 -20.10 18.71
N SER A 211 9.28 -21.41 18.61
CA SER A 211 8.15 -22.03 17.90
C SER A 211 6.80 -21.55 18.42
N SER A 212 6.69 -21.25 19.71
CA SER A 212 5.46 -20.75 20.32
C SER A 212 5.07 -19.34 19.86
N ILE A 213 6.02 -18.54 19.35
CA ILE A 213 5.80 -17.17 18.87
C ILE A 213 5.94 -17.01 17.36
N ALA A 214 6.30 -18.09 16.66
CA ALA A 214 6.51 -18.09 15.22
C ALA A 214 5.33 -17.52 14.40
N PRO A 215 4.04 -17.75 14.75
CA PRO A 215 2.92 -17.13 14.02
C PRO A 215 2.93 -15.60 14.11
N ILE A 216 3.16 -15.04 15.31
CA ILE A 216 3.23 -13.59 15.52
C ILE A 216 4.46 -13.02 14.81
N HIS A 217 5.59 -13.74 14.86
CA HIS A 217 6.81 -13.36 14.15
C HIS A 217 6.58 -13.31 12.63
N LEU A 218 5.88 -14.29 12.07
CA LEU A 218 5.51 -14.31 10.66
C LEU A 218 4.67 -13.07 10.28
N HIS A 219 3.72 -12.68 11.12
CA HIS A 219 2.92 -11.47 10.88
C HIS A 219 3.80 -10.21 10.83
N PHE A 220 4.83 -10.09 11.69
CA PHE A 220 5.78 -8.97 11.58
C PHE A 220 6.50 -8.96 10.24
N VAL A 221 7.08 -10.09 9.83
CA VAL A 221 7.79 -10.21 8.53
C VAL A 221 6.86 -9.82 7.38
N GLN A 222 5.64 -10.39 7.35
CA GLN A 222 4.69 -10.14 6.28
C GLN A 222 4.23 -8.69 6.24
N ASN A 223 3.91 -8.08 7.39
CA ASN A 223 3.49 -6.68 7.45
C ASN A 223 4.59 -5.73 6.94
N PHE A 224 5.86 -5.96 7.30
CA PHE A 224 6.96 -5.13 6.78
C PHE A 224 7.19 -5.33 5.29
N ALA A 225 7.03 -6.55 4.77
CA ALA A 225 7.11 -6.82 3.34
C ALA A 225 5.97 -6.12 2.56
N ASN A 226 4.76 -6.10 3.12
CA ASN A 226 3.62 -5.40 2.53
C ASN A 226 3.87 -3.88 2.50
N ILE A 227 4.25 -3.29 3.64
CA ILE A 227 4.52 -1.85 3.74
C ILE A 227 5.64 -1.42 2.77
N GLU A 228 6.71 -2.21 2.63
CA GLU A 228 7.77 -1.97 1.65
C GLU A 228 7.21 -1.88 0.22
N ASN A 229 6.37 -2.85 -0.17
CA ASN A 229 5.75 -2.91 -1.49
C ASN A 229 4.74 -1.77 -1.73
N ASP A 230 4.01 -1.38 -0.70
CA ASP A 230 3.00 -0.32 -0.78
C ASP A 230 3.65 1.04 -0.98
N VAL A 231 4.70 1.35 -0.21
CA VAL A 231 5.47 2.60 -0.36
C VAL A 231 6.19 2.62 -1.71
N THR A 232 6.68 1.48 -2.19
CA THR A 232 7.22 1.34 -3.54
C THR A 232 6.16 1.63 -4.61
N SER A 233 4.92 1.21 -4.39
CA SER A 233 3.81 1.52 -5.28
C SER A 233 3.45 3.01 -5.25
N MET A 234 3.45 3.64 -4.08
CA MET A 234 3.22 5.08 -3.92
C MET A 234 4.20 5.94 -4.73
N GLN A 235 5.47 5.52 -4.88
CA GLN A 235 6.45 6.22 -5.72
C GLN A 235 6.04 6.33 -7.20
N LYS A 236 5.06 5.55 -7.66
CA LYS A 236 4.63 5.53 -9.06
C LYS A 236 3.51 6.50 -9.39
N ILE A 237 3.10 7.41 -8.50
CA ILE A 237 1.91 8.26 -8.73
C ILE A 237 1.93 9.06 -10.03
N PHE A 238 3.11 9.42 -10.57
CA PHE A 238 3.23 10.14 -11.84
C PHE A 238 3.37 9.24 -13.09
N SER A 239 3.67 7.95 -12.91
CA SER A 239 3.85 6.98 -14.00
C SER A 239 2.72 5.95 -14.09
N ASP A 240 2.17 5.55 -12.94
CA ASP A 240 1.04 4.64 -12.78
C ASP A 240 0.16 5.06 -11.57
N PRO A 241 -0.70 6.08 -11.73
CA PRO A 241 -1.53 6.61 -10.64
C PRO A 241 -2.44 5.56 -9.99
N ALA A 242 -3.02 4.65 -10.78
CA ALA A 242 -3.88 3.59 -10.25
C ALA A 242 -3.12 2.68 -9.29
N GLN A 243 -1.90 2.26 -9.66
CA GLN A 243 -1.06 1.44 -8.78
C GLN A 243 -0.68 2.21 -7.50
N ALA A 244 -0.32 3.48 -7.63
CA ALA A 244 0.12 4.29 -6.49
C ALA A 244 -1.00 4.56 -5.49
N LEU A 245 -2.22 4.86 -5.95
CA LEU A 245 -3.37 5.05 -5.09
C LEU A 245 -3.77 3.76 -4.38
N ALA A 246 -3.72 2.64 -5.08
CA ALA A 246 -4.00 1.35 -4.48
C ALA A 246 -2.94 0.97 -3.43
N GLY A 247 -1.66 1.20 -3.72
CA GLY A 247 -0.59 1.06 -2.73
C GLY A 247 -0.79 1.93 -1.50
N PHE A 248 -1.24 3.18 -1.67
CA PHE A 248 -1.55 4.05 -0.53
C PHE A 248 -2.72 3.53 0.35
N ILE A 249 -3.72 2.90 -0.28
CA ILE A 249 -4.85 2.29 0.45
C ILE A 249 -4.37 1.07 1.25
N GLU A 250 -3.60 0.17 0.62
CA GLU A 250 -3.04 -1.01 1.29
C GLU A 250 -2.06 -0.60 2.40
N TYR A 251 -1.20 0.41 2.19
CA TYR A 251 -0.31 0.95 3.22
C TYR A 251 -1.04 1.27 4.52
N LYS A 252 -2.19 1.95 4.43
CA LYS A 252 -2.98 2.30 5.63
C LYS A 252 -3.49 1.05 6.35
N LYS A 253 -3.87 0.03 5.60
CA LYS A 253 -4.36 -1.25 6.13
C LYS A 253 -3.21 -2.05 6.75
N ASP A 254 -2.07 -2.13 6.09
CA ASP A 254 -0.90 -2.89 6.57
C ASP A 254 -0.22 -2.22 7.77
N VAL A 255 -0.20 -0.89 7.85
CA VAL A 255 0.20 -0.18 9.08
C VAL A 255 -0.75 -0.47 10.24
N ALA A 256 -2.06 -0.56 9.99
CA ALA A 256 -3.02 -0.94 11.01
C ALA A 256 -2.85 -2.41 11.44
N ALA A 257 -2.58 -3.31 10.49
CA ALA A 257 -2.27 -4.71 10.76
C ALA A 257 -0.99 -4.86 11.59
N LEU A 258 0.07 -4.11 11.26
CA LEU A 258 1.32 -4.06 12.04
C LEU A 258 1.07 -3.61 13.48
N SER A 259 0.23 -2.58 13.67
CA SER A 259 -0.19 -2.12 15.01
C SER A 259 -0.93 -3.22 15.79
N ALA A 260 -1.82 -3.95 15.13
CA ALA A 260 -2.53 -5.08 15.73
C ALA A 260 -1.57 -6.21 16.14
N THR A 261 -0.64 -6.59 15.27
CA THR A 261 0.42 -7.58 15.57
C THR A 261 1.28 -7.14 16.74
N GLY A 262 1.62 -5.84 16.83
CA GLY A 262 2.33 -5.29 17.98
C GLY A 262 1.58 -5.46 19.31
N LYS A 263 0.25 -5.29 19.31
CA LYS A 263 -0.59 -5.52 20.49
C LYS A 263 -0.69 -7.01 20.84
N GLU A 264 -0.81 -7.87 19.83
CA GLU A 264 -0.80 -9.32 20.01
C GLU A 264 0.52 -9.77 20.67
N PHE A 265 1.66 -9.27 20.17
CA PHE A 265 2.98 -9.52 20.74
C PHE A 265 3.10 -9.06 22.21
N GLN A 266 2.60 -7.87 22.54
CA GLN A 266 2.62 -7.35 23.92
C GLN A 266 1.78 -8.18 24.89
N ASN A 267 0.66 -8.72 24.41
CA ASN A 267 -0.26 -9.53 25.21
C ASN A 267 0.12 -11.01 25.25
N TYR A 268 1.13 -11.43 24.49
CA TYR A 268 1.55 -12.82 24.41
C TYR A 268 1.91 -13.39 25.79
N ARG A 269 1.32 -14.54 26.09
CA ARG A 269 1.62 -15.37 27.26
C ARG A 269 1.91 -16.79 26.75
N PRO A 270 3.08 -17.36 27.02
CA PRO A 270 3.33 -18.76 26.67
C PRO A 270 2.31 -19.65 27.40
N ALA A 271 1.81 -20.68 26.70
CA ALA A 271 1.00 -21.72 27.34
C ALA A 271 1.84 -22.37 28.45
N GLN A 272 1.24 -22.48 29.64
CA GLN A 272 1.86 -23.13 30.80
C GLN A 272 1.89 -24.65 30.65
#